data_AF-A0A839F638-F1
#
_entry.id   AF-A0A839F638-F1
#
_cell.length_a   1.000
_cell.length_b   1.000
_cell.length_c   1.000
_cell.angle_alpha   90.00
_cell.angle_beta   90.00
_cell.angle_gamma   90.00
#
_symmetry.space_group_name_H-M   'P 1'
#
loop_
_entity.id
_entity.type
_entity.pdbx_description
1 polymer ?
#
loop_
_entity_poly.entity_id
_entity_poly.type
_entity_poly.pdbx_seq_one_letter_code
_entity_poly.pdbx_strand_id
1 'polypeptide(L)'
;MTEHRSPASWWLFAIGLFAAAAAAQDRFAGRWTIARGDAAPWVGTTGAVDPAEVKRLVGQHVTFEAKRIRGPAPLGCDGPHYALENVPAEGLFQGGLAEYGDPALGADALATRIGFARRPIATLDTGCEIDFHATGDDELLFALNNVIYRLHRDAAHASPPRKTP
;
A
#
# COMPACT_ATOMS: atom_id res chain seq x y z
N MET A 1 -70.53 -10.15 4.88
CA MET A 1 -69.41 -10.42 3.95
C MET A 1 -68.37 -9.33 4.15
N THR A 2 -67.25 -9.75 4.70
CA THR A 2 -66.00 -9.04 4.95
C THR A 2 -65.31 -8.61 3.65
N GLU A 3 -64.71 -7.41 3.64
CA GLU A 3 -63.26 -7.23 3.44
C GLU A 3 -62.89 -5.73 3.41
N HIS A 4 -62.15 -5.30 4.44
CA HIS A 4 -61.35 -4.09 4.43
C HIS A 4 -60.05 -4.39 3.68
N ARG A 5 -59.76 -3.66 2.59
CA ARG A 5 -58.42 -3.68 1.96
C ARG A 5 -57.54 -2.61 2.59
N SER A 6 -56.55 -3.05 3.35
CA SER A 6 -55.47 -2.24 3.93
C SER A 6 -54.56 -1.64 2.84
N PRO A 7 -54.02 -0.43 3.02
CA PRO A 7 -52.98 0.12 2.16
C PRO A 7 -51.62 -0.51 2.47
N ALA A 8 -50.92 -0.95 1.42
CA ALA A 8 -49.58 -1.51 1.49
C ALA A 8 -48.59 -0.44 1.99
N SER A 9 -47.98 -0.69 3.15
CA SER A 9 -46.79 0.01 3.65
C SER A 9 -45.56 -0.40 2.85
N TRP A 10 -45.03 0.50 2.03
CA TRP A 10 -43.75 0.33 1.35
C TRP A 10 -42.66 0.99 2.19
N TRP A 11 -42.15 0.28 3.19
CA TRP A 11 -40.84 0.58 3.77
C TRP A 11 -39.82 -0.30 3.02
N LEU A 12 -39.19 0.26 1.98
CA LEU A 12 -38.04 -0.38 1.36
C LEU A 12 -36.76 0.15 2.00
N PHE A 13 -36.03 -0.82 2.56
CA PHE A 13 -34.71 -0.75 3.15
C PHE A 13 -33.70 -0.05 2.25
N ALA A 14 -33.00 0.95 2.79
CA ALA A 14 -31.70 1.39 2.29
C ALA A 14 -30.66 1.20 3.41
N ILE A 15 -30.22 -0.03 3.63
CA ILE A 15 -29.07 -0.34 4.48
C ILE A 15 -28.16 -1.24 3.66
N GLY A 16 -26.98 -0.74 3.27
CA GLY A 16 -25.93 -1.62 2.77
C GLY A 16 -24.95 -1.01 1.78
N LEU A 17 -24.24 0.07 2.14
CA LEU A 17 -23.06 0.51 1.37
C LEU A 17 -21.83 0.88 2.23
N PHE A 18 -21.87 0.75 3.56
CA PHE A 18 -20.75 1.18 4.42
C PHE A 18 -19.65 0.11 4.67
N ALA A 19 -19.83 -1.14 4.21
CA ALA A 19 -18.92 -2.23 4.58
C ALA A 19 -17.62 -2.30 3.76
N ALA A 20 -17.60 -1.76 2.53
CA ALA A 20 -16.44 -1.94 1.63
C ALA A 20 -15.21 -1.10 2.02
N ALA A 21 -15.43 0.12 2.55
CA ALA A 21 -14.33 1.01 2.92
C ALA A 21 -13.54 0.53 4.16
N ALA A 22 -14.19 -0.18 5.09
CA ALA A 22 -13.55 -0.70 6.29
C ALA A 22 -12.58 -1.86 5.99
N ALA A 23 -12.98 -2.80 5.13
CA ALA A 23 -12.16 -3.96 4.77
C ALA A 23 -10.93 -3.61 3.91
N ALA A 24 -10.97 -2.49 3.20
CA ALA A 24 -9.87 -2.00 2.38
C ALA A 24 -8.69 -1.49 3.22
N GLN A 25 -8.99 -0.81 4.33
CA GLN A 25 -7.96 -0.45 5.30
C GLN A 25 -7.37 -1.69 5.98
N ASP A 26 -8.13 -2.76 6.24
CA ASP A 26 -7.62 -3.92 7.00
C ASP A 26 -6.31 -4.50 6.45
N ARG A 27 -6.12 -4.52 5.11
CA ARG A 27 -4.86 -5.01 4.52
C ARG A 27 -3.67 -4.12 4.85
N PHE A 28 -3.82 -2.82 4.99
CA PHE A 28 -2.69 -1.89 5.20
C PHE A 28 -2.67 -1.27 6.59
N ALA A 29 -3.77 -1.30 7.31
CA ALA A 29 -3.95 -0.67 8.62
C ALA A 29 -2.99 -1.24 9.65
N GLY A 30 -2.72 -0.41 10.65
CA GLY A 30 -1.85 -0.77 11.77
C GLY A 30 -0.40 -0.39 11.51
N ARG A 31 0.49 -0.99 12.31
CA ARG A 31 1.88 -0.58 12.44
C ARG A 31 2.81 -1.48 11.63
N TRP A 32 3.72 -0.82 10.93
CA TRP A 32 4.72 -1.41 10.07
C TRP A 32 6.10 -0.89 10.43
N THR A 33 7.10 -1.77 10.44
CA THR A 33 8.49 -1.41 10.67
C THR A 33 9.24 -1.33 9.34
N ILE A 34 9.96 -0.23 9.11
CA ILE A 34 10.88 -0.08 7.97
C ILE A 34 12.09 -0.97 8.23
N ALA A 35 12.12 -2.14 7.60
CA ALA A 35 13.09 -3.18 7.87
C ALA A 35 14.45 -2.92 7.19
N ARG A 36 14.43 -2.41 5.96
CA ARG A 36 15.64 -2.10 5.19
C ARG A 36 15.33 -1.12 4.05
N GLY A 37 16.38 -0.50 3.50
CA GLY A 37 16.33 0.28 2.27
C GLY A 37 17.41 -0.21 1.30
N ASP A 38 17.03 -0.48 0.07
CA ASP A 38 17.93 -0.89 -1.01
C ASP A 38 18.01 0.20 -2.06
N ALA A 39 19.17 0.34 -2.72
CA ALA A 39 19.27 1.21 -3.88
C ALA A 39 18.23 0.80 -4.94
N ALA A 40 17.49 1.78 -5.44
CA ALA A 40 16.50 1.52 -6.47
C ALA A 40 17.19 1.07 -7.76
N PRO A 41 16.51 0.26 -8.61
CA PRO A 41 17.07 -0.19 -9.89
C PRO A 41 17.46 0.95 -10.86
N TRP A 42 16.99 2.17 -10.60
CA TRP A 42 17.24 3.37 -11.39
C TRP A 42 18.30 4.32 -10.79
N VAL A 43 19.01 3.93 -9.72
CA VAL A 43 20.01 4.81 -9.07
C VAL A 43 21.11 5.30 -10.05
N GLY A 44 21.44 4.50 -11.07
CA GLY A 44 22.44 4.85 -12.07
C GLY A 44 22.03 5.99 -12.99
N THR A 45 20.73 6.26 -13.11
CA THR A 45 20.16 7.29 -14.01
C THR A 45 19.75 8.55 -13.26
N THR A 46 19.33 8.44 -12.01
CA THR A 46 18.75 9.56 -11.23
C THR A 46 19.64 10.08 -10.09
N GLY A 47 20.80 9.45 -9.86
CA GLY A 47 21.79 9.90 -8.87
C GLY A 47 21.90 8.99 -7.65
N ALA A 48 22.86 9.31 -6.77
CA ALA A 48 23.25 8.45 -5.66
C ALA A 48 22.20 8.36 -4.54
N VAL A 49 22.26 7.26 -3.79
CA VAL A 49 21.55 7.08 -2.51
C VAL A 49 22.21 7.92 -1.42
N ASP A 50 21.40 8.59 -0.59
CA ASP A 50 21.87 9.20 0.66
C ASP A 50 21.88 8.16 1.81
N PRO A 51 23.06 7.71 2.29
CA PRO A 51 23.13 6.76 3.39
C PRO A 51 22.62 7.33 4.72
N ALA A 52 22.61 8.65 4.91
CA ALA A 52 22.09 9.28 6.11
C ALA A 52 20.55 9.14 6.18
N GLU A 53 19.86 9.25 5.05
CA GLU A 53 18.43 9.02 4.97
C GLU A 53 18.07 7.55 5.28
N VAL A 54 18.80 6.59 4.68
CA VAL A 54 18.60 5.17 4.98
C VAL A 54 18.77 4.90 6.47
N LYS A 55 19.84 5.42 7.08
CA LYS A 55 20.09 5.26 8.53
C LYS A 55 18.98 5.89 9.39
N ARG A 56 18.41 7.01 8.95
CA ARG A 56 17.34 7.72 9.67
C ARG A 56 16.01 6.96 9.62
N LEU A 57 15.70 6.30 8.50
CA LEU A 57 14.41 5.65 8.27
C LEU A 57 14.38 4.19 8.71
N VAL A 58 15.46 3.43 8.52
CA VAL A 58 15.48 2.00 8.90
C VAL A 58 15.31 1.86 10.42
N GLY A 59 14.42 0.95 10.82
CA GLY A 59 14.00 0.72 12.20
C GLY A 59 12.89 1.65 12.70
N GLN A 60 12.52 2.69 11.93
CA GLN A 60 11.36 3.52 12.25
C GLN A 60 10.06 2.81 11.86
N HIS A 61 8.93 3.37 12.32
CA HIS A 61 7.61 2.82 12.07
C HIS A 61 6.73 3.74 11.24
N VAL A 62 5.86 3.12 10.44
CA VAL A 62 4.72 3.76 9.78
C VAL A 62 3.45 3.12 10.32
N THR A 63 2.53 3.93 10.83
CA THR A 63 1.22 3.47 11.30
C THR A 63 0.13 4.09 10.45
N PHE A 64 -0.62 3.25 9.75
CA PHE A 64 -1.78 3.65 8.97
C PHE A 64 -3.02 3.63 9.87
N GLU A 65 -3.47 4.81 10.28
CA GLU A 65 -4.72 5.03 11.02
C GLU A 65 -5.81 5.52 10.06
N ALA A 66 -7.06 5.44 10.51
CA ALA A 66 -8.22 5.80 9.69
C ALA A 66 -8.17 7.22 9.10
N LYS A 67 -7.56 8.18 9.83
CA LYS A 67 -7.53 9.61 9.48
C LYS A 67 -6.13 10.22 9.55
N ARG A 68 -5.08 9.39 9.67
CA ARG A 68 -3.70 9.84 9.84
C ARG A 68 -2.73 8.74 9.46
N ILE A 69 -1.59 9.12 8.89
CA ILE A 69 -0.40 8.26 8.81
C ILE A 69 0.61 8.82 9.81
N ARG A 70 1.03 8.01 10.77
CA ARG A 70 2.14 8.37 11.67
C ARG A 70 3.43 7.76 11.13
N GLY A 71 4.48 8.56 11.02
CA GLY A 71 5.79 8.08 10.62
C GLY A 71 6.81 9.21 10.60
N PRO A 72 8.09 8.90 10.39
CA PRO A 72 9.11 9.91 10.15
C PRO A 72 8.81 10.67 8.85
N ALA A 73 9.18 11.95 8.76
CA ALA A 73 9.06 12.70 7.50
C ALA A 73 9.83 12.00 6.35
N PRO A 74 9.29 11.96 5.12
CA PRO A 74 8.01 12.54 4.68
C PRO A 74 6.78 11.62 4.85
N LEU A 75 6.91 10.45 5.48
CA LEU A 75 5.86 9.42 5.51
C LEU A 75 4.63 9.79 6.37
N GLY A 76 4.78 10.73 7.30
CA GLY A 76 3.67 11.20 8.14
C GLY A 76 2.71 12.11 7.37
N CYS A 77 1.41 11.86 7.47
CA CYS A 77 0.39 12.62 6.76
C CYS A 77 -0.88 12.79 7.62
N ASP A 78 -1.42 14.02 7.65
CA ASP A 78 -2.71 14.33 8.26
C ASP A 78 -3.81 14.35 7.21
N GLY A 79 -4.90 13.62 7.45
CA GLY A 79 -6.03 13.53 6.51
C GLY A 79 -5.73 12.77 5.21
N PRO A 80 -5.15 11.56 5.26
CA PRO A 80 -4.96 10.74 4.07
C PRO A 80 -6.30 10.42 3.40
N HIS A 81 -6.30 10.39 2.07
CA HIS A 81 -7.41 9.97 1.24
C HIS A 81 -7.10 8.60 0.66
N TYR A 82 -7.30 7.56 1.47
CA TYR A 82 -6.91 6.22 1.06
C TYR A 82 -7.75 5.67 -0.09
N ALA A 83 -7.08 5.15 -1.11
CA ALA A 83 -7.67 4.32 -2.15
C ALA A 83 -6.87 3.02 -2.33
N LEU A 84 -7.57 1.92 -2.61
CA LEU A 84 -6.93 0.67 -3.00
C LEU A 84 -6.93 0.56 -4.51
N GLU A 85 -5.73 0.46 -5.05
CA GLU A 85 -5.51 0.38 -6.48
C GLU A 85 -4.82 -0.91 -6.89
N ASN A 86 -5.08 -1.29 -8.14
CA ASN A 86 -4.37 -2.37 -8.81
C ASN A 86 -3.40 -1.74 -9.80
N VAL A 87 -2.18 -1.49 -9.34
CA VAL A 87 -1.15 -0.78 -10.11
C VAL A 87 -0.36 -1.79 -10.95
N PRO A 88 -0.21 -1.57 -12.27
CA PRO A 88 0.69 -2.38 -13.10
C PRO A 88 2.16 -2.05 -12.78
N ALA A 89 3.10 -2.88 -13.21
CA ALA A 89 4.52 -2.69 -12.87
C ALA A 89 5.06 -1.33 -13.36
N GLU A 90 4.53 -0.83 -14.48
CA GLU A 90 4.87 0.45 -15.08
C GLU A 90 4.44 1.65 -14.23
N GLY A 91 3.44 1.50 -13.37
CA GLY A 91 2.96 2.56 -12.49
C GLY A 91 3.64 2.58 -11.11
N LEU A 92 4.44 1.56 -10.78
CA LEU A 92 5.12 1.49 -9.50
C LEU A 92 6.07 2.66 -9.29
N PHE A 93 6.10 3.18 -8.06
CA PHE A 93 7.02 4.24 -7.67
C PHE A 93 6.94 5.46 -8.61
N GLN A 94 5.71 5.88 -8.92
CA GLN A 94 5.41 6.99 -9.84
C GLN A 94 6.04 6.82 -11.23
N GLY A 95 6.17 5.57 -11.70
CA GLY A 95 6.75 5.26 -13.00
C GLY A 95 8.25 4.95 -12.99
N GLY A 96 8.90 4.98 -11.83
CA GLY A 96 10.36 4.89 -11.72
C GLY A 96 10.98 3.66 -12.40
N LEU A 97 10.29 2.51 -12.38
CA LEU A 97 10.76 1.30 -13.06
C LEU A 97 10.71 1.41 -14.59
N ALA A 98 9.64 1.98 -15.14
CA ALA A 98 9.43 2.08 -16.57
C ALA A 98 10.24 3.23 -17.19
N GLU A 99 10.36 4.36 -16.48
CA GLU A 99 11.00 5.57 -17.01
C GLU A 99 12.52 5.56 -16.86
N TYR A 100 13.03 5.07 -15.71
CA TYR A 100 14.44 5.23 -15.34
C TYR A 100 15.18 3.90 -15.10
N GLY A 101 14.46 2.79 -15.10
CA GLY A 101 15.02 1.45 -14.93
C GLY A 101 15.82 0.95 -16.14
N ASP A 102 16.37 -0.26 -16.02
CA ASP A 102 17.07 -0.92 -17.13
C ASP A 102 16.10 -1.22 -18.30
N PRO A 103 16.27 -0.56 -19.46
CA PRO A 103 15.36 -0.74 -20.60
C PRO A 103 15.45 -2.15 -21.21
N ALA A 104 16.53 -2.91 -20.96
CA ALA A 104 16.66 -4.27 -21.46
C ALA A 104 15.82 -5.29 -20.65
N LEU A 105 15.43 -4.95 -19.42
CA LEU A 105 14.64 -5.82 -18.55
C LEU A 105 13.14 -5.49 -18.60
N GLY A 106 12.79 -4.22 -18.74
CA GLY A 106 11.40 -3.75 -18.66
C GLY A 106 10.84 -3.76 -17.23
N ALA A 107 9.74 -3.02 -17.02
CA ALA A 107 9.18 -2.76 -15.69
C ALA A 107 8.77 -4.05 -14.95
N ASP A 108 8.16 -5.01 -15.65
CA ASP A 108 7.71 -6.27 -15.05
C ASP A 108 8.85 -7.14 -14.50
N ALA A 109 9.94 -7.27 -15.25
CA ALA A 109 11.09 -8.04 -14.81
C ALA A 109 11.79 -7.34 -13.64
N LEU A 110 11.91 -6.00 -13.68
CA LEU A 110 12.45 -5.21 -12.57
C LEU A 110 11.58 -5.34 -11.31
N ALA A 111 10.25 -5.22 -11.44
CA ALA A 111 9.31 -5.40 -10.34
C ALA A 111 9.41 -6.80 -9.72
N THR A 112 9.59 -7.83 -10.55
CA THR A 112 9.80 -9.21 -10.07
C THR A 112 11.09 -9.34 -9.26
N ARG A 113 12.19 -8.73 -9.72
CA ARG A 113 13.49 -8.77 -9.02
C ARG A 113 13.46 -8.14 -7.64
N ILE A 114 12.62 -7.12 -7.42
CA ILE A 114 12.47 -6.45 -6.12
C ILE A 114 11.39 -7.08 -5.22
N GLY A 115 10.76 -8.17 -5.67
CA GLY A 115 9.91 -9.04 -4.84
C GLY A 115 8.42 -9.03 -5.17
N PHE A 116 7.97 -8.31 -6.21
CA PHE A 116 6.57 -8.40 -6.64
C PHE A 116 6.35 -9.67 -7.48
N ALA A 117 5.93 -10.76 -6.84
CA ALA A 117 5.68 -12.04 -7.50
C ALA A 117 4.30 -12.16 -8.17
N ARG A 118 3.36 -11.24 -7.88
CA ARG A 118 1.97 -11.27 -8.37
C ARG A 118 1.61 -9.97 -9.08
N ARG A 119 0.60 -10.06 -9.97
CA ARG A 119 0.01 -8.93 -10.70
C ARG A 119 -1.52 -9.00 -10.67
N PRO A 120 -2.21 -7.85 -10.82
CA PRO A 120 -1.69 -6.50 -10.62
C PRO A 120 -1.25 -6.28 -9.16
N ILE A 121 -0.54 -5.19 -8.88
CA ILE A 121 0.07 -4.97 -7.56
C ILE A 121 -0.87 -4.14 -6.71
N ALA A 122 -1.38 -4.75 -5.64
CA ALA A 122 -2.22 -4.08 -4.67
C ALA A 122 -1.44 -2.93 -4.04
N THR A 123 -1.93 -1.70 -4.24
CA THR A 123 -1.30 -0.47 -3.80
C THR A 123 -2.27 0.32 -2.95
N LEU A 124 -1.76 0.84 -1.84
CA LEU A 124 -2.43 1.87 -1.07
C LEU A 124 -1.97 3.22 -1.60
N ASP A 125 -2.83 3.85 -2.39
CA ASP A 125 -2.75 5.29 -2.63
C ASP A 125 -3.18 5.99 -1.34
N THR A 126 -2.33 6.88 -0.83
CA THR A 126 -2.59 7.57 0.43
C THR A 126 -3.27 8.92 0.25
N GLY A 127 -3.34 9.44 -0.97
CA GLY A 127 -3.66 10.83 -1.27
C GLY A 127 -2.63 11.82 -0.71
N CYS A 128 -1.48 11.33 -0.25
CA CYS A 128 -0.35 12.11 0.24
C CYS A 128 0.83 11.99 -0.74
N GLU A 129 2.06 12.13 -0.27
CA GLU A 129 3.26 12.10 -1.13
C GLU A 129 3.67 10.68 -1.54
N ILE A 130 3.39 9.67 -0.71
CA ILE A 130 3.96 8.33 -0.84
C ILE A 130 2.87 7.27 -0.91
N ASP A 131 2.95 6.43 -1.93
CA ASP A 131 2.15 5.22 -2.08
C ASP A 131 2.89 3.99 -1.56
N PHE A 132 2.11 3.00 -1.11
CA PHE A 132 2.66 1.76 -0.55
C PHE A 132 2.18 0.55 -1.33
N HIS A 133 3.11 -0.23 -1.85
CA HIS A 133 2.85 -1.35 -2.76
C HIS A 133 3.05 -2.68 -2.04
N ALA A 134 2.06 -3.56 -2.06
CA ALA A 134 2.13 -4.85 -1.38
C ALA A 134 2.87 -5.90 -2.22
N THR A 135 3.94 -6.48 -1.67
CA THR A 135 4.60 -7.69 -2.20
C THR A 135 4.00 -8.96 -1.59
N GLY A 136 3.38 -8.84 -0.42
CA GLY A 136 2.71 -9.92 0.32
C GLY A 136 1.67 -9.36 1.31
N ASP A 137 1.10 -10.22 2.16
CA ASP A 137 0.08 -9.82 3.15
C ASP A 137 0.67 -9.02 4.32
N ASP A 138 1.93 -9.25 4.64
CA ASP A 138 2.67 -8.61 5.74
C ASP A 138 3.97 -7.94 5.24
N GLU A 139 4.00 -7.57 3.96
CA GLU A 139 5.15 -6.87 3.36
C GLU A 139 4.72 -5.80 2.35
N LEU A 140 5.27 -4.60 2.53
CA LEU A 140 5.04 -3.43 1.68
C LEU A 140 6.37 -2.86 1.19
N LEU A 141 6.33 -2.20 0.03
CA LEU A 141 7.41 -1.38 -0.51
C LEU A 141 6.94 0.04 -0.77
N PHE A 142 7.81 1.03 -0.54
CA PHE A 142 7.69 2.38 -1.10
C PHE A 142 9.05 2.83 -1.63
N ALA A 143 9.07 3.86 -2.48
CA ALA A 143 10.31 4.49 -2.93
C ALA A 143 10.40 5.92 -2.40
N LEU A 144 11.61 6.32 -2.03
CA LEU A 144 11.96 7.69 -1.66
C LEU A 144 13.42 7.94 -2.03
N ASN A 145 13.70 9.05 -2.71
CA ASN A 145 15.06 9.52 -3.03
C ASN A 145 16.03 8.41 -3.48
N ASN A 146 15.62 7.65 -4.52
CA ASN A 146 16.39 6.55 -5.12
C ASN A 146 16.63 5.33 -4.22
N VAL A 147 15.87 5.19 -3.13
CA VAL A 147 15.86 4.02 -2.27
C VAL A 147 14.48 3.38 -2.31
N ILE A 148 14.43 2.05 -2.44
CA ILE A 148 13.23 1.26 -2.21
C ILE A 148 13.29 0.74 -0.78
N TYR A 149 12.34 1.17 0.04
CA TYR A 149 12.21 0.76 1.43
C TYR A 149 11.23 -0.39 1.55
N ARG A 150 11.60 -1.36 2.39
CA ARG A 150 10.78 -2.52 2.71
C ARG A 150 10.25 -2.43 4.11
N LEU A 151 8.96 -2.69 4.25
CA LEU A 151 8.28 -2.71 5.54
C LEU A 151 7.76 -4.10 5.82
N HIS A 152 7.85 -4.49 7.08
CA HIS A 152 7.16 -5.67 7.60
C HIS A 152 6.09 -5.24 8.57
N ARG A 153 4.98 -5.97 8.59
CA ARG A 153 3.98 -5.74 9.61
C ARG A 153 4.55 -6.15 10.97
N ASP A 154 4.31 -5.33 11.99
CA ASP A 154 4.73 -5.68 13.34
C ASP A 154 4.05 -6.99 13.77
N ALA A 155 4.79 -7.89 14.42
CA ALA A 155 4.33 -9.24 14.74
C ALA A 155 3.06 -9.27 15.61
N ALA A 156 2.82 -8.25 16.43
CA ALA A 156 1.58 -8.09 17.20
C ALA A 156 0.33 -7.86 16.33
N HIS A 157 0.53 -7.52 15.06
CA HIS A 157 -0.52 -7.24 14.07
C HIS A 157 -0.43 -8.16 12.84
N ALA A 158 0.57 -9.05 12.76
CA ALA A 158 0.71 -10.03 11.68
C ALA A 158 -0.52 -10.92 11.56
N SER A 159 -0.97 -11.18 10.33
CA SER A 159 -2.02 -12.16 10.11
C SER A 159 -1.52 -13.55 10.51
N PRO A 160 -2.32 -14.38 11.20
CA PRO A 160 -1.92 -15.76 11.47
C PRO A 160 -1.67 -16.49 10.15
N PRO A 161 -0.67 -17.41 10.10
CA PRO A 161 -0.38 -18.16 8.89
C PRO A 161 -1.63 -18.91 8.44
N ARG A 162 -2.04 -18.69 7.19
CA ARG A 162 -3.18 -19.39 6.59
C ARG A 162 -2.85 -20.88 6.56
N LYS A 163 -3.58 -21.68 7.34
CA LYS A 163 -3.49 -23.14 7.26
C LYS A 163 -4.02 -23.57 5.89
N THR A 164 -3.17 -24.13 5.05
CA THR A 164 -3.60 -24.80 3.81
C THR A 164 -4.26 -26.13 4.20
N PRO A 165 -5.44 -26.48 3.63
CA PRO A 165 -6.08 -27.78 3.86
C PRO A 165 -5.24 -28.95 3.39
#